data_AF-A0A5N6ZZA2-F1
#
_entry.id   AF-A0A5N6ZZA2-F1
#
_cell.length_a   1.000
_cell.length_b   1.000
_cell.length_c   1.000
_cell.angle_alpha   90.00
_cell.angle_beta   90.00
_cell.angle_gamma   90.00
#
_symmetry.space_group_name_H-M   'P 1'
#
loop_
_entity.id
_entity.type
_entity.pdbx_description
1 polymer ?
#
loop_
_entity_poly.entity_id
_entity_poly.type
_entity_poly.pdbx_seq_one_letter_code
_entity_poly.pdbx_strand_id
1 'polypeptide(L)'
;MRPSLQLLASVSRGQSSKLRKPAMSLDHFIQRQRVLGFWREITRALHKIPKSSTRDELRSYARHEFERHRNITDLQHIRYLLSTGKSEFEMMRRYIDEQASR
;
A
#
# COMPACT_ATOMS: atom_id res chain seq x y z
N MET A 1 61.31 -20.62 3.66
CA MET A 1 60.41 -19.77 4.48
C MET A 1 59.35 -19.19 3.55
N ARG A 2 58.06 -19.52 3.74
CA ARG A 2 56.96 -19.04 2.87
C ARG A 2 56.38 -17.76 3.48
N PRO A 3 56.25 -16.65 2.73
CA PRO A 3 55.66 -15.44 3.28
C PRO A 3 54.15 -15.65 3.39
N SER A 4 53.63 -15.50 4.61
CA SER A 4 52.19 -15.43 4.87
C SER A 4 51.68 -14.11 4.30
N LEU A 5 50.98 -14.16 3.16
CA LEU A 5 50.23 -13.02 2.65
C LEU A 5 49.02 -12.78 3.57
N GLN A 6 49.15 -11.83 4.49
CA GLN A 6 48.00 -11.29 5.22
C GLN A 6 47.18 -10.44 4.25
N LEU A 7 46.12 -11.04 3.70
CA LEU A 7 45.06 -10.33 3.00
C LEU A 7 44.26 -9.53 4.03
N LEU A 8 44.66 -8.28 4.23
CA LEU A 8 43.82 -7.30 4.94
C LEU A 8 42.59 -7.06 4.08
N ALA A 9 41.44 -7.55 4.54
CA ALA A 9 40.15 -7.23 3.94
C ALA A 9 40.02 -5.71 3.91
N SER A 10 40.00 -5.13 2.71
CA SER A 10 39.76 -3.71 2.53
C SER A 10 38.36 -3.42 3.06
N VAL A 11 38.28 -2.73 4.20
CA VAL A 11 37.04 -2.13 4.68
C VAL A 11 36.47 -1.33 3.52
N SER A 12 35.34 -1.78 2.96
CA SER A 12 34.64 -1.08 1.91
C SER A 12 34.30 0.30 2.42
N ARG A 13 35.03 1.33 1.99
CA ARG A 13 34.77 2.72 2.36
C ARG A 13 33.33 3.01 1.96
N GLY A 14 32.53 3.43 2.93
CA GLY A 14 31.07 3.52 2.82
C GLY A 14 30.64 4.16 1.51
N GLN A 15 30.00 3.37 0.65
CA GLN A 15 29.26 3.92 -0.47
C GLN A 15 28.16 4.81 0.10
N SER A 16 28.13 6.08 -0.33
CA SER A 16 27.00 6.93 -0.05
C SER A 16 25.76 6.28 -0.66
N SER A 17 24.73 6.11 0.17
CA SER A 17 23.46 5.56 -0.26
C SER A 17 22.95 6.36 -1.46
N LYS A 18 22.66 5.68 -2.58
CA LYS A 18 22.00 6.30 -3.75
C LYS A 18 20.55 6.72 -3.47
N LEU A 19 20.04 6.46 -2.26
CA LEU A 19 18.69 6.87 -1.86
C LEU A 19 18.68 8.38 -1.66
N ARG A 20 18.12 9.10 -2.64
CA ARG A 20 17.97 10.58 -2.68
C ARG A 20 17.09 11.17 -1.57
N LYS A 21 16.59 10.36 -0.63
CA LYS A 21 15.71 10.77 0.49
C LYS A 21 16.00 9.88 1.68
N PRO A 22 15.78 10.33 2.93
CA PRO A 22 15.78 9.42 4.08
C PRO A 22 14.86 8.25 3.77
N ALA A 23 15.39 7.03 3.89
CA ALA A 23 14.63 5.83 3.61
C ALA A 23 13.40 5.80 4.52
N MET A 24 12.22 5.53 3.94
CA MET A 24 10.99 5.38 4.70
C MET A 24 11.18 4.29 5.77
N SER A 25 10.65 4.49 6.98
CA SER A 25 10.80 3.49 8.04
C SER A 25 10.16 2.15 7.64
N LEU A 26 10.67 1.06 8.21
CA LEU A 26 10.14 -0.29 7.94
C LEU A 26 8.63 -0.37 8.21
N ASP A 27 8.16 0.24 9.30
CA ASP A 27 6.75 0.25 9.65
C ASP A 27 5.90 0.99 8.61
N HIS A 28 6.35 2.16 8.16
CA HIS A 28 5.68 2.90 7.09
C HIS A 28 5.68 2.11 5.77
N PHE A 29 6.76 1.39 5.48
CA PHE A 29 6.82 0.49 4.32
C PHE A 29 5.76 -0.60 4.40
N ILE A 30 5.68 -1.30 5.52
CA ILE A 30 4.70 -2.37 5.74
C ILE A 30 3.28 -1.82 5.67
N GLN A 31 2.99 -0.69 6.32
CA GLN A 31 1.65 -0.08 6.25
C GLN A 31 1.30 0.36 4.83
N ARG A 32 2.24 0.96 4.09
CA ARG A 32 2.03 1.33 2.68
C ARG A 32 1.67 0.12 1.83
N GLN A 33 2.35 -1.02 2.02
CA GLN A 33 2.01 -2.25 1.29
C GLN A 33 0.60 -2.74 1.62
N ARG A 34 0.17 -2.66 2.89
CA ARG A 34 -1.18 -3.05 3.31
C ARG A 34 -2.26 -2.15 2.69
N VAL A 35 -2.06 -0.84 2.71
CA VAL A 35 -2.97 0.14 2.09
C VAL A 35 -3.07 -0.10 0.57
N LEU A 36 -1.94 -0.31 -0.11
CA LEU A 36 -1.93 -0.63 -1.54
C LEU A 36 -2.59 -1.98 -1.84
N GLY A 37 -2.41 -2.97 -0.97
CA GLY A 37 -3.11 -4.26 -1.07
C GLY A 37 -4.62 -4.08 -1.01
N PHE A 38 -5.09 -3.29 -0.05
CA PHE A 38 -6.50 -2.99 0.12
C PHE A 38 -7.10 -2.18 -1.06
N TRP A 39 -6.40 -1.17 -1.56
CA TRP A 39 -6.82 -0.45 -2.78
C TRP A 39 -7.00 -1.39 -3.99
N ARG A 40 -6.06 -2.33 -4.18
CA ARG A 40 -6.14 -3.33 -5.26
C ARG A 40 -7.31 -4.29 -5.06
N GLU A 41 -7.64 -4.63 -3.82
CA GLU A 41 -8.81 -5.46 -3.53
C GLU A 41 -10.10 -4.75 -3.91
N ILE A 42 -10.32 -3.52 -3.43
CA ILE A 42 -11.50 -2.72 -3.76
C ILE A 42 -11.63 -2.57 -5.28
N THR A 43 -10.56 -2.12 -5.96
CA THR A 43 -10.62 -1.89 -7.41
C THR A 43 -10.93 -3.15 -8.20
N ARG A 44 -10.41 -4.32 -7.79
CA ARG A 44 -10.76 -5.60 -8.43
C ARG A 44 -12.22 -5.96 -8.22
N ALA A 45 -12.75 -5.76 -7.01
CA ALA A 45 -14.16 -6.02 -6.72
C ALA A 45 -15.07 -5.12 -7.57
N LEU A 46 -14.79 -3.82 -7.60
CA LEU A 46 -15.56 -2.87 -8.42
C LEU A 46 -15.45 -3.14 -9.92
N HIS A 47 -14.32 -3.63 -10.42
CA HIS A 47 -14.18 -4.00 -11.83
C HIS A 47 -15.00 -5.23 -12.24
N LYS A 48 -15.51 -6.03 -11.30
CA LYS A 48 -16.44 -7.12 -11.61
C LYS A 48 -17.82 -6.59 -12.02
N ILE A 49 -18.19 -5.39 -11.58
CA ILE A 49 -19.43 -4.74 -11.98
C ILE A 49 -19.31 -4.37 -13.47
N PRO A 50 -20.33 -4.70 -14.30
CA PRO A 50 -20.38 -4.24 -15.68
C PRO A 50 -20.24 -2.71 -15.78
N LYS A 51 -19.89 -2.21 -16.97
CA LYS A 51 -19.78 -0.76 -17.20
C LYS A 51 -21.14 -0.10 -16.95
N SER A 52 -21.25 0.63 -15.85
CA SER A 52 -22.45 1.34 -15.42
C SER A 52 -22.06 2.62 -14.67
N SER A 53 -23.00 3.57 -14.56
CA SER A 53 -22.80 4.79 -13.76
C SER A 53 -22.47 4.43 -12.30
N THR A 54 -23.16 3.44 -11.73
CA THR A 54 -22.93 2.94 -10.37
C THR A 54 -21.49 2.48 -10.15
N ARG A 55 -20.89 1.75 -11.12
CA ARG A 55 -19.50 1.34 -11.01
C ARG A 55 -18.56 2.54 -10.95
N ASP A 56 -18.79 3.53 -11.80
CA ASP A 56 -17.93 4.70 -11.90
C ASP A 56 -18.08 5.61 -10.66
N GLU A 57 -19.29 5.72 -10.11
CA GLU A 57 -19.57 6.37 -8.82
C GLU A 57 -18.85 5.70 -7.66
N LEU A 58 -18.98 4.38 -7.51
CA LEU A 58 -18.31 3.61 -6.44
C LEU A 58 -16.78 3.74 -6.54
N ARG A 59 -16.24 3.68 -7.76
CA ARG A 59 -14.80 3.86 -8.00
C ARG A 59 -14.35 5.28 -7.66
N SER A 60 -15.14 6.29 -8.02
CA SER A 60 -14.86 7.68 -7.70
C SER A 60 -14.86 7.90 -6.19
N TYR A 61 -15.89 7.38 -5.49
CA TYR A 61 -15.99 7.44 -4.03
C TYR A 61 -14.78 6.79 -3.37
N ALA A 62 -14.45 5.54 -3.74
CA ALA A 62 -13.29 4.85 -3.20
C ALA A 62 -11.99 5.62 -3.44
N ARG A 63 -11.79 6.21 -4.63
CA ARG A 63 -10.61 7.04 -4.90
C ARG A 63 -10.55 8.27 -3.99
N HIS A 64 -11.67 8.98 -3.82
CA HIS A 64 -11.73 10.16 -2.97
C HIS A 64 -11.37 9.84 -1.52
N GLU A 65 -11.83 8.71 -1.00
CA GLU A 65 -11.51 8.26 0.37
C GLU A 65 -10.01 8.05 0.58
N PHE A 66 -9.31 7.45 -0.39
CA PHE A 66 -7.86 7.27 -0.31
C PHE A 66 -7.10 8.59 -0.49
N GLU A 67 -7.54 9.46 -1.40
CA GLU A 67 -6.90 10.77 -1.62
C GLU A 67 -7.09 11.71 -0.43
N ARG A 68 -8.26 11.70 0.22
CA ARG A 68 -8.55 12.50 1.43
C ARG A 68 -7.52 12.28 2.52
N HIS A 69 -7.05 11.05 2.68
CA HIS A 69 -6.15 10.63 3.74
C HIS A 69 -4.69 10.45 3.30
N ARG A 70 -4.36 10.79 2.05
CA ARG A 70 -3.05 10.46 1.43
C ARG A 70 -1.82 11.05 2.17
N ASN A 71 -2.02 12.15 2.90
CA ASN A 71 -0.96 12.91 3.56
C ASN A 71 -0.79 12.53 5.03
N ILE A 72 -1.55 11.54 5.54
CA ILE A 72 -1.44 11.12 6.94
C ILE A 72 -0.14 10.34 7.13
N THR A 73 0.65 10.76 8.11
CA THR A 73 1.94 10.14 8.47
C THR A 73 1.91 9.39 9.80
N ASP A 74 0.87 9.57 10.62
CA ASP A 74 0.76 8.82 11.88
C ASP A 74 0.39 7.36 11.61
N LEU A 75 1.26 6.44 12.06
CA LEU A 75 1.08 5.00 11.87
C LEU A 75 -0.17 4.47 12.56
N GLN A 76 -0.53 5.01 13.74
CA GLN A 76 -1.72 4.56 14.45
C GLN A 76 -2.99 4.96 13.68
N HIS A 77 -3.04 6.20 13.21
CA HIS A 77 -4.13 6.69 12.38
C HIS A 77 -4.24 5.94 11.04
N ILE A 78 -3.12 5.64 10.37
CA ILE A 78 -3.14 4.82 9.14
C ILE A 78 -3.74 3.43 9.41
N ARG A 79 -3.35 2.78 10.52
CA ARG A 79 -3.88 1.47 10.90
C ARG A 79 -5.39 1.53 11.20
N TYR A 80 -5.81 2.57 11.91
CA TYR A 80 -7.22 2.82 12.20
C TYR A 80 -8.04 2.97 10.92
N LEU A 81 -7.63 3.89 10.02
CA LEU A 81 -8.33 4.13 8.76
C LEU A 81 -8.39 2.88 7.88
N LEU A 82 -7.29 2.11 7.82
CA LEU A 82 -7.27 0.86 7.09
C LEU A 82 -8.24 -0.17 7.68
N SER A 83 -8.36 -0.25 9.00
CA SER A 83 -9.31 -1.14 9.67
C SER A 83 -10.74 -0.71 9.41
N THR A 84 -11.04 0.58 9.55
CA THR A 84 -12.37 1.15 9.30
C THR A 84 -12.79 0.92 7.85
N GLY A 85 -11.93 1.28 6.89
CA GLY A 85 -12.23 1.09 5.47
C GLY A 85 -12.45 -0.38 5.10
N LYS A 86 -11.71 -1.32 5.71
CA LYS A 86 -11.95 -2.76 5.51
C LYS A 86 -13.33 -3.17 6.01
N SER A 87 -13.72 -2.74 7.21
CA SER A 87 -15.05 -3.03 7.75
C SER A 87 -16.15 -2.46 6.85
N GLU A 88 -16.01 -1.22 6.38
CA GLU A 88 -16.94 -0.59 5.43
C GLU A 88 -17.05 -1.38 4.13
N PHE A 89 -15.91 -1.77 3.56
CA PHE A 89 -15.88 -2.55 2.34
C PHE A 89 -16.53 -3.93 2.50
N GLU A 90 -16.30 -4.61 3.62
CA GLU A 90 -16.95 -5.90 3.91
C GLU A 90 -18.46 -5.76 4.10
N MET A 91 -18.93 -4.67 4.71
CA MET A 91 -20.38 -4.38 4.78
C MET A 91 -20.98 -4.16 3.38
N MET A 92 -20.25 -3.51 2.48
CA MET A 92 -20.67 -3.26 1.10
C MET A 92 -20.50 -4.47 0.17
N ARG A 93 -19.79 -5.51 0.59
CA ARG A 93 -19.40 -6.66 -0.25
C ARG A 93 -20.59 -7.30 -0.96
N ARG A 94 -21.68 -7.56 -0.22
CA ARG A 94 -22.90 -8.18 -0.76
C ARG A 94 -23.53 -7.32 -1.86
N TYR A 95 -23.63 -6.01 -1.63
CA TYR A 95 -24.16 -5.08 -2.62
C TYR A 95 -23.30 -5.04 -3.88
N ILE A 96 -21.96 -5.02 -3.73
CA ILE A 96 -21.04 -5.05 -4.87
C ILE A 96 -21.19 -6.35 -5.67
N ASP A 97 -21.31 -7.49 -4.99
CA ASP A 97 -21.48 -8.79 -5.65
C ASP A 97 -22.86 -8.91 -6.35
N GLU A 98 -23.92 -8.33 -5.80
CA GLU A 98 -25.22 -8.20 -6.46
C GLU A 98 -25.14 -7.35 -7.73
N GLN A 99 -24.44 -6.19 -7.68
CA GLN A 99 -24.23 -5.36 -8.86
C GLN A 99 -23.37 -6.06 -9.92
N ALA A 100 -22.45 -6.94 -9.52
CA ALA A 100 -21.61 -7.71 -10.43
C ALA A 100 -22.33 -8.88 -11.10
N SER A 101 -23.45 -9.33 -10.53
CA SER A 101 -24.25 -10.44 -11.06
C SER A 101 -25.37 -9.99 -12.01
N ARG A 102 -25.58 -8.68 -12.12
CA ARG A 102 -26.49 -8.05 -13.11
C ARG A 102 -25.81 -7.94 -14.47
#